data_AF-A0A4R2BW94-F1
#
_entry.id   AF-A0A4R2BW94-F1
#
_cell.length_a   1.000
_cell.length_b   1.000
_cell.length_c   1.000
_cell.angle_alpha   90.00
_cell.angle_beta   90.00
_cell.angle_gamma   90.00
#
_symmetry.space_group_name_H-M   'P 1'
#
loop_
_entity.id
_entity.type
_entity.pdbx_description
1 polymer ?
#
loop_
_entity_poly.entity_id
_entity_poly.type
_entity_poly.pdbx_seq_one_letter_code
_entity_poly.pdbx_strand_id
1 'polypeptide(L)'
;MRNSSTSHPAASLARLDGKIFGMPSKPAGADVPNSDATVAAGNNDRISAAEAAVILGIDREKVYRLMDKGRIPTYGDPHSFNRIRRIDAEQLRDRGEPIPLSEAARLLRRPVGVVRDLVANGELHSIARSKRPVFRREVEQYAAQHPRPQEAAVPPPGREGQVRTPAAARILDMSQSNTRRLAAEGLLPADRDDAGNYWYRLEHLELAQAAAAAHERGELPAPAEVDP
;
A
#
# COMPACT_ATOMS: atom_id res chain seq x y z
N MET A 1 27.35 34.21 -26.25
CA MET A 1 27.57 35.44 -25.46
C MET A 1 27.39 35.07 -23.98
N ARG A 2 28.51 34.93 -23.25
CA ARG A 2 28.89 35.63 -22.01
C ARG A 2 27.85 35.51 -20.87
N ASN A 3 28.02 34.59 -19.91
CA ASN A 3 28.87 34.65 -18.70
C ASN A 3 28.30 35.55 -17.58
N SER A 4 28.10 34.98 -16.39
CA SER A 4 28.22 35.55 -15.01
C SER A 4 27.61 34.50 -14.05
N SER A 5 28.30 33.61 -13.33
CA SER A 5 29.48 33.72 -12.45
C SER A 5 29.36 34.80 -11.39
N THR A 6 28.70 34.47 -10.27
CA THR A 6 28.83 35.21 -9.01
C THR A 6 29.50 34.31 -7.97
N SER A 7 30.75 34.67 -7.72
CA SER A 7 31.62 34.26 -6.61
C SER A 7 31.22 35.01 -5.34
N HIS A 8 31.33 34.36 -4.17
CA HIS A 8 31.75 34.99 -2.90
C HIS A 8 32.00 33.95 -1.78
N PRO A 9 32.77 34.30 -0.72
CA PRO A 9 34.03 33.61 -0.42
C PRO A 9 34.09 32.91 0.95
N ALA A 10 35.22 32.23 1.16
CA ALA A 10 35.67 31.57 2.38
C ALA A 10 36.02 32.54 3.53
N ALA A 11 35.75 32.10 4.76
CA ALA A 11 36.43 32.47 6.00
C ALA A 11 36.37 31.21 6.92
N SER A 12 37.46 30.46 7.11
CA SER A 12 38.59 30.65 8.05
C SER A 12 38.24 30.58 9.54
N LEU A 13 38.87 29.57 10.17
CA LEU A 13 39.47 29.55 11.51
C LEU A 13 38.56 29.53 12.75
N ALA A 14 38.54 28.37 13.43
CA ALA A 14 39.01 28.28 14.81
C ALA A 14 39.39 26.84 15.17
N ARG A 15 40.70 26.60 15.29
CA ARG A 15 41.30 25.48 16.02
C ARG A 15 41.18 25.77 17.52
N LEU A 16 40.87 24.74 18.31
CA LEU A 16 41.23 24.70 19.72
C LEU A 16 41.64 23.28 20.10
N ASP A 17 42.95 23.08 20.07
CA ASP A 17 43.69 22.03 20.76
C ASP A 17 43.67 22.33 22.27
N GLY A 18 43.49 21.30 23.09
CA GLY A 18 43.42 21.42 24.55
C GLY A 18 43.63 20.09 25.26
N LYS A 19 44.90 19.73 25.44
CA LYS A 19 45.47 18.50 26.01
C LYS A 19 45.15 18.27 27.52
N ILE A 20 44.93 16.98 27.83
CA ILE A 20 45.58 16.13 28.87
C ILE A 20 45.50 16.57 30.35
N PHE A 21 44.95 15.70 31.22
CA PHE A 21 45.64 15.12 32.40
C PHE A 21 44.75 14.11 33.15
N GLY A 22 45.34 12.98 33.60
CA GLY A 22 44.88 12.27 34.81
C GLY A 22 44.35 10.84 34.66
N MET A 23 45.24 9.86 34.54
CA MET A 23 45.09 8.53 35.18
C MET A 23 45.88 8.55 36.52
N PRO A 24 45.84 7.54 37.41
CA PRO A 24 44.95 6.37 37.56
C PRO A 24 44.38 6.25 38.99
N SER A 25 43.33 5.43 39.21
CA SER A 25 43.12 4.75 40.50
C SER A 25 42.25 3.51 40.36
N LYS A 26 42.87 2.38 40.71
CA LYS A 26 42.30 1.06 40.89
C LYS A 26 41.93 0.90 42.36
N PRO A 27 40.72 0.44 42.70
CA PRO A 27 40.53 -0.31 43.92
C PRO A 27 40.29 -1.79 43.61
N ALA A 28 40.93 -2.62 44.42
CA ALA A 28 40.79 -4.06 44.44
C ALA A 28 39.51 -4.46 45.18
N GLY A 29 38.84 -5.49 44.65
CA GLY A 29 38.14 -6.55 45.37
C GLY A 29 37.01 -6.19 46.35
N ALA A 30 35.78 -6.49 45.93
CA ALA A 30 34.81 -7.20 46.76
C ALA A 30 33.73 -7.82 45.86
N ASP A 31 33.54 -9.13 46.02
CA ASP A 31 32.49 -9.95 45.43
C ASP A 31 31.10 -9.31 45.55
N VAL A 32 30.44 -9.15 44.40
CA VAL A 32 28.99 -9.04 44.30
C VAL A 32 28.54 -10.02 43.21
N PRO A 33 27.63 -10.97 43.52
CA PRO A 33 27.20 -12.00 42.58
C PRO A 33 26.38 -11.40 41.41
N ASN A 34 26.81 -11.77 40.20
CA ASN A 34 26.15 -11.66 38.90
C ASN A 34 24.67 -11.26 38.91
N SER A 35 24.37 -10.05 38.43
CA SER A 35 23.05 -9.64 37.95
C SER A 35 23.24 -8.50 36.94
N ASP A 36 23.59 -8.86 35.70
CA ASP A 36 23.34 -8.08 34.45
C ASP A 36 24.31 -8.48 33.33
N ALA A 37 24.25 -9.75 32.94
CA ALA A 37 24.68 -10.19 31.61
C ALA A 37 23.44 -10.37 30.72
N THR A 38 22.69 -9.29 30.52
CA THR A 38 21.48 -9.29 29.67
C THR A 38 21.75 -8.66 28.30
N VAL A 39 22.99 -8.78 27.80
CA VAL A 39 23.35 -8.41 26.42
C VAL A 39 24.43 -9.36 25.93
N ALA A 40 24.19 -9.99 24.76
CA ALA A 40 25.11 -10.81 23.97
C ALA A 40 25.09 -12.35 24.12
N ALA A 41 23.90 -12.95 24.26
CA ALA A 41 23.66 -14.33 23.81
C ALA A 41 22.96 -14.34 22.44
N GLY A 42 23.66 -13.84 21.41
CA GLY A 42 23.27 -13.91 20.00
C GLY A 42 23.44 -15.31 19.41
N ASN A 43 22.81 -16.33 19.99
CA ASN A 43 22.84 -17.70 19.48
C ASN A 43 21.70 -17.94 18.49
N ASN A 44 22.00 -17.78 17.21
CA ASN A 44 21.90 -18.83 16.18
C ASN A 44 20.77 -19.88 16.28
N ASP A 45 19.56 -19.51 16.71
CA ASP A 45 18.43 -20.44 16.71
C ASP A 45 17.83 -20.51 15.30
N ARG A 46 18.67 -20.99 14.36
CA ARG A 46 18.28 -21.26 13.01
C ARG A 46 17.61 -22.62 13.00
N ILE A 47 16.33 -22.61 12.67
CA ILE A 47 15.49 -23.78 12.63
C ILE A 47 15.38 -24.31 11.20
N SER A 48 15.11 -25.60 11.11
CA SER A 48 14.80 -26.29 9.88
C SER A 48 13.41 -25.89 9.36
N ALA A 49 13.13 -26.18 8.08
CA ALA A 49 11.80 -25.99 7.51
C ALA A 49 10.72 -26.85 8.21
N ALA A 50 11.10 -27.99 8.82
CA ALA A 50 10.19 -28.84 9.57
C ALA A 50 9.79 -28.21 10.91
N GLU A 51 10.75 -27.63 11.63
CA GLU A 51 10.46 -26.91 12.87
C GLU A 51 9.67 -25.63 12.59
N ALA A 52 9.98 -24.92 11.50
CA ALA A 52 9.21 -23.77 11.07
C ALA A 52 7.76 -24.16 10.72
N ALA A 53 7.53 -25.33 10.10
CA ALA A 53 6.20 -25.86 9.84
C ALA A 53 5.39 -26.07 11.12
N VAL A 54 6.02 -26.61 12.17
CA VAL A 54 5.39 -26.78 13.49
C VAL A 54 5.02 -25.43 14.10
N ILE A 55 5.93 -24.45 14.08
CA ILE A 55 5.67 -23.10 14.63
C ILE A 55 4.54 -22.41 13.88
N LEU A 56 4.52 -22.51 12.55
CA LEU A 56 3.54 -21.86 11.70
C LEU A 56 2.20 -22.61 11.62
N GLY A 57 2.14 -23.87 12.07
CA GLY A 57 0.98 -24.73 11.93
C GLY A 57 0.63 -25.05 10.46
N ILE A 58 1.63 -25.17 9.59
CA ILE A 58 1.46 -25.44 8.16
C ILE A 58 2.35 -26.59 7.69
N ASP A 59 2.05 -27.16 6.52
CA ASP A 59 2.89 -28.21 5.93
C ASP A 59 4.29 -27.72 5.58
N ARG A 60 5.28 -28.62 5.74
CA ARG A 60 6.68 -28.39 5.38
C ARG A 60 6.84 -27.97 3.91
N GLU A 61 6.05 -28.54 3.00
CA GLU A 61 6.09 -28.15 1.58
C GLU A 61 5.61 -26.70 1.39
N LYS A 62 4.60 -26.26 2.16
CA LYS A 62 4.13 -24.87 2.14
C LYS A 62 5.22 -23.93 2.66
N VAL A 63 5.99 -24.33 3.67
CA VAL A 63 7.16 -23.57 4.14
C VAL A 63 8.19 -23.39 3.02
N TYR A 64 8.55 -24.45 2.29
CA TYR A 64 9.48 -24.33 1.15
C TYR A 64 8.94 -23.39 0.07
N ARG A 65 7.66 -23.49 -0.29
CA ARG A 65 7.05 -22.57 -1.25
C ARG A 65 7.09 -21.11 -0.78
N LEU A 66 6.95 -20.86 0.52
CA LEU A 66 7.08 -19.51 1.09
C LEU A 66 8.54 -19.02 1.05
N MET A 67 9.52 -19.90 1.29
CA MET A 67 10.94 -19.58 1.14
C MET A 67 11.28 -19.22 -0.31
N ASP A 68 10.87 -20.05 -1.28
CA ASP A 68 11.14 -19.83 -2.71
C ASP A 68 10.52 -18.53 -3.23
N LYS A 69 9.35 -18.15 -2.70
CA LYS A 69 8.66 -16.89 -3.01
C LYS A 69 9.26 -15.68 -2.27
N GLY A 70 10.30 -15.88 -1.45
CA GLY A 70 10.90 -14.84 -0.60
C GLY A 70 9.98 -14.32 0.50
N ARG A 71 8.89 -15.04 0.80
CA ARG A 71 7.89 -14.67 1.79
C ARG A 71 8.34 -14.94 3.23
N ILE A 72 9.31 -15.83 3.41
CA ILE A 72 10.02 -16.04 4.67
C ILE A 72 11.48 -15.59 4.47
N PRO A 73 12.04 -14.75 5.36
CA PRO A 73 13.45 -14.42 5.34
C PRO A 73 14.31 -15.68 5.52
N THR A 74 15.24 -15.90 4.60
CA THR A 74 16.21 -17.00 4.69
C THR A 74 17.62 -16.45 4.88
N TYR A 75 18.43 -17.15 5.68
CA TYR A 75 19.77 -16.73 6.07
C TYR A 75 20.77 -17.87 5.91
N GLY A 76 21.99 -17.52 5.49
CA GLY A 76 23.06 -18.47 5.27
C GLY A 76 23.05 -19.08 3.87
N ASP A 77 23.87 -20.13 3.69
CA ASP A 77 24.12 -20.70 2.37
C ASP A 77 22.92 -21.44 1.76
N PRO A 78 22.76 -21.40 0.43
CA PRO A 78 21.73 -22.13 -0.31
C PRO A 78 21.80 -23.66 -0.23
N HIS A 79 22.74 -24.21 0.54
CA HIS A 79 22.88 -25.65 0.81
C HIS A 79 22.71 -26.01 2.30
N SER A 80 22.48 -25.04 3.18
CA SER A 80 22.23 -25.32 4.60
C SER A 80 20.78 -25.79 4.82
N PHE A 81 20.56 -26.68 5.79
CA PHE A 81 19.22 -27.14 6.18
C PHE A 81 18.51 -26.18 7.16
N ASN A 82 19.26 -25.29 7.82
CA ASN A 82 18.78 -24.39 8.87
C ASN A 82 18.82 -22.94 8.38
N ARG A 83 17.81 -22.56 7.60
CA ARG A 83 17.77 -21.26 6.90
C ARG A 83 16.86 -20.22 7.53
N ILE A 84 16.01 -20.60 8.47
CA ILE A 84 15.00 -19.72 9.04
C ILE A 84 15.39 -19.43 10.48
N ARG A 85 15.33 -18.18 10.93
CA ARG A 85 15.49 -17.89 12.36
C ARG A 85 14.19 -18.21 13.08
N ARG A 86 14.25 -18.85 14.24
CA ARG A 86 13.07 -19.15 15.07
C ARG A 86 12.21 -17.92 15.28
N ILE A 87 12.83 -16.79 15.63
CA ILE A 87 12.15 -15.51 15.84
C ILE A 87 11.37 -15.04 14.60
N ASP A 88 11.89 -15.26 13.39
CA ASP A 88 11.20 -14.85 12.16
C ASP A 88 10.00 -15.76 11.89
N ALA A 89 10.09 -17.06 12.20
CA ALA A 89 8.96 -17.98 12.09
C ALA A 89 7.86 -17.66 13.13
N GLU A 90 8.23 -17.34 14.36
CA GLU A 90 7.30 -16.91 15.41
C GLU A 90 6.61 -15.58 15.04
N GLN A 91 7.38 -14.60 14.56
CA GLN A 91 6.81 -13.35 14.06
C GLN A 91 5.85 -13.57 12.89
N LEU A 92 6.16 -14.51 11.99
CA LEU A 92 5.29 -14.82 10.86
C LEU A 92 4.02 -15.58 11.29
N ARG A 93 4.11 -16.41 12.34
CA ARG A 93 2.93 -17.02 12.98
C ARG A 93 2.01 -15.95 13.56
N ASP A 94 2.59 -14.99 14.28
CA ASP A 94 1.82 -13.98 14.98
C ASP A 94 1.23 -12.93 14.03
N ARG A 95 1.96 -12.56 12.97
CA ARG A 95 1.51 -11.59 11.94
C ARG A 95 0.70 -12.22 10.81
N GLY A 96 0.75 -13.54 10.63
CA GLY A 96 0.02 -14.27 9.62
C GLY A 96 0.69 -14.31 8.24
N GLU A 97 -0.05 -14.80 7.24
CA GLU A 97 0.51 -15.05 5.91
C GLU A 97 0.88 -13.73 5.18
N PRO A 98 2.10 -13.62 4.62
CA PRO A 98 2.46 -12.52 3.74
C PRO A 98 1.69 -12.58 2.41
N ILE A 99 0.91 -11.53 2.14
CA ILE A 99 0.07 -11.36 0.96
C ILE A 99 0.60 -10.23 0.06
N PRO A 100 0.40 -10.29 -1.27
CA PRO A 100 0.76 -9.20 -2.16
C PRO A 100 -0.11 -7.96 -1.94
N LEU A 101 0.40 -6.78 -2.29
CA LEU A 101 -0.34 -5.50 -2.15
C LEU A 101 -1.70 -5.49 -2.85
N SER A 102 -1.84 -6.20 -3.97
CA SER A 102 -3.11 -6.34 -4.70
C SER A 102 -4.14 -7.18 -3.93
N GLU A 103 -3.71 -8.18 -3.18
CA GLU A 103 -4.59 -8.96 -2.30
C GLU A 103 -4.96 -8.15 -1.05
N ALA A 104 -3.99 -7.43 -0.47
CA ALA A 104 -4.24 -6.52 0.63
C ALA A 104 -5.24 -5.41 0.26
N ALA A 105 -5.10 -4.84 -0.94
CA ALA A 105 -6.05 -3.88 -1.51
C ALA A 105 -7.47 -4.46 -1.62
N ARG A 106 -7.61 -5.74 -1.99
CA ARG A 106 -8.91 -6.42 -2.01
C ARG A 106 -9.49 -6.60 -0.60
N LEU A 107 -8.69 -7.02 0.38
CA LEU A 107 -9.13 -7.17 1.77
C LEU A 107 -9.57 -5.83 2.37
N LEU A 108 -8.80 -4.76 2.12
CA LEU A 108 -9.12 -3.39 2.55
C LEU A 108 -10.24 -2.74 1.73
N ARG A 109 -10.60 -3.33 0.58
CA ARG A 109 -11.48 -2.75 -0.44
C ARG A 109 -11.05 -1.32 -0.82
N ARG A 110 -9.74 -1.11 -0.96
CA ARG A 110 -9.10 0.18 -1.28
C ARG A 110 -8.17 0.02 -2.49
N PRO A 111 -7.88 1.09 -3.24
CA PRO A 111 -6.93 1.01 -4.34
C PRO A 111 -5.52 0.69 -3.84
N VAL A 112 -4.72 0.03 -4.68
CA VAL A 112 -3.35 -0.38 -4.34
C VAL A 112 -2.45 0.81 -3.97
N GLY A 113 -2.70 2.00 -4.53
CA GLY A 113 -1.99 3.24 -4.18
C GLY A 113 -2.09 3.56 -2.69
N VAL A 114 -3.32 3.55 -2.15
CA VAL A 114 -3.56 3.79 -0.72
C VAL A 114 -2.83 2.76 0.14
N VAL A 115 -2.81 1.49 -0.26
CA VAL A 115 -2.05 0.46 0.48
C VAL A 115 -0.55 0.74 0.47
N ARG A 116 0.00 1.29 -0.62
CA ARG A 116 1.41 1.72 -0.66
C ARG A 116 1.68 2.87 0.29
N ASP A 117 0.75 3.81 0.39
CA ASP A 117 0.87 4.96 1.30
C ASP A 117 0.84 4.50 2.76
N LEU A 118 -0.06 3.55 3.10
CA LEU A 118 -0.09 2.93 4.44
C LEU A 118 1.23 2.24 4.80
N VAL A 119 1.84 1.55 3.84
CA VAL A 119 3.16 0.93 4.04
C VAL A 119 4.26 1.99 4.17
N ALA A 120 4.20 3.07 3.39
CA ALA A 120 5.17 4.16 3.45
C ALA A 120 5.10 4.93 4.78
N ASN A 121 3.89 5.08 5.33
CA ASN A 121 3.63 5.71 6.63
C ASN A 121 3.95 4.80 7.82
N GLY A 122 4.27 3.52 7.58
CA GLY A 122 4.55 2.54 8.64
C GLY A 122 3.30 1.98 9.34
N GLU A 123 2.11 2.22 8.79
CA GLU A 123 0.84 1.68 9.31
C GLU A 123 0.65 0.19 8.97
N LEU A 124 1.25 -0.27 7.87
CA LEU A 124 1.33 -1.68 7.50
C LEU A 124 2.79 -2.10 7.37
N HIS A 125 3.19 -3.20 8.01
CA HIS A 125 4.55 -3.69 7.88
C HIS A 125 4.73 -4.40 6.55
N SER A 126 5.86 -4.11 5.89
CA SER A 126 6.28 -4.81 4.69
C SER A 126 7.66 -5.44 4.87
N ILE A 127 7.86 -6.59 4.23
CA ILE A 127 9.16 -7.26 4.22
C ILE A 127 10.03 -6.59 3.14
N ALA A 128 11.17 -6.01 3.53
CA ALA A 128 12.03 -5.18 2.67
C ALA A 128 12.73 -5.93 1.52
N ARG A 129 12.59 -7.27 1.41
CA ARG A 129 13.36 -8.10 0.46
C ARG A 129 12.53 -9.00 -0.47
N SER A 130 11.29 -9.34 -0.12
CA SER A 130 10.33 -9.84 -1.10
C SER A 130 9.65 -8.64 -1.77
N LYS A 131 8.90 -8.87 -2.86
CA LYS A 131 8.16 -7.85 -3.62
C LYS A 131 7.05 -7.17 -2.78
N ARG A 132 7.44 -6.48 -1.71
CA ARG A 132 6.67 -5.78 -0.68
C ARG A 132 5.37 -6.50 -0.25
N PRO A 133 5.44 -7.76 0.22
CA PRO A 133 4.27 -8.36 0.83
C PRO A 133 3.95 -7.66 2.15
N VAL A 134 2.67 -7.52 2.44
CA VAL A 134 2.13 -7.10 3.74
C VAL A 134 1.53 -8.31 4.43
N PHE A 135 1.40 -8.27 5.75
CA PHE A 135 0.89 -9.41 6.51
C PHE A 135 -0.63 -9.41 6.55
N ARG A 136 -1.25 -10.55 6.21
CA ARG A 136 -2.71 -10.67 6.13
C ARG A 136 -3.42 -10.28 7.42
N ARG A 137 -2.91 -10.73 8.58
CA ARG A 137 -3.53 -10.45 9.88
C ARG A 137 -3.48 -8.96 10.22
N GLU A 138 -2.36 -8.30 9.93
CA GLU A 138 -2.23 -6.84 10.11
C GLU A 138 -3.22 -6.09 9.23
N VAL A 139 -3.38 -6.52 7.97
CA VAL A 139 -4.35 -5.94 7.03
C VAL A 139 -5.79 -6.14 7.52
N GLU A 140 -6.13 -7.33 8.03
CA GLU A 140 -7.45 -7.63 8.60
C GLU A 140 -7.72 -6.84 9.89
N GLN A 141 -6.72 -6.71 10.77
CA GLN A 141 -6.81 -5.88 11.97
C GLN A 141 -7.00 -4.40 11.62
N TYR A 142 -6.22 -3.90 10.65
CA TYR A 142 -6.37 -2.54 10.16
C TYR A 142 -7.77 -2.31 9.57
N ALA A 143 -8.30 -3.27 8.79
CA ALA A 143 -9.65 -3.20 8.24
C ALA A 143 -10.74 -3.16 9.34
N ALA A 144 -10.52 -3.86 10.45
CA ALA A 144 -11.44 -3.87 11.58
C ALA A 144 -11.40 -2.56 12.38
N GLN A 145 -10.20 -1.99 12.58
CA GLN A 145 -9.99 -0.74 13.32
C GLN A 145 -10.37 0.51 12.53
N HIS A 146 -10.19 0.44 11.21
CA HIS A 146 -10.57 1.48 10.27
C HIS A 146 -11.73 0.94 9.45
N PRO A 147 -12.92 0.76 10.08
CA PRO A 147 -14.11 0.40 9.35
C PRO A 147 -14.23 1.40 8.22
N ARG A 148 -14.54 0.88 7.04
CA ARG A 148 -14.62 1.64 5.81
C ARG A 148 -15.26 3.00 6.13
N PRO A 149 -14.71 4.13 5.62
CA PRO A 149 -15.59 5.23 5.29
C PRO A 149 -16.65 4.53 4.47
N GLN A 150 -17.88 4.42 5.00
CA GLN A 150 -18.96 3.93 4.18
C GLN A 150 -18.78 4.72 2.90
N GLU A 151 -18.80 4.02 1.78
CA GLU A 151 -19.03 4.64 0.49
C GLU A 151 -20.48 5.16 0.53
N ALA A 152 -20.80 5.94 1.56
CA ALA A 152 -21.87 6.87 1.67
C ALA A 152 -21.59 7.76 0.48
N ALA A 153 -22.21 7.41 -0.64
CA ALA A 153 -23.34 8.10 -1.23
C ALA A 153 -23.73 9.49 -0.65
N VAL A 154 -22.92 10.13 0.17
CA VAL A 154 -22.97 11.55 0.42
C VAL A 154 -22.11 12.13 -0.70
N PRO A 155 -22.74 12.65 -1.77
CA PRO A 155 -22.01 13.38 -2.78
C PRO A 155 -21.13 14.45 -2.11
N PRO A 156 -19.95 14.75 -2.65
CA PRO A 156 -19.19 15.92 -2.23
C PRO A 156 -20.11 17.14 -2.16
N PRO A 157 -19.92 18.06 -1.20
CA PRO A 157 -20.72 19.29 -1.13
C PRO A 157 -20.73 20.00 -2.49
N GLY A 158 -21.93 20.37 -2.96
CA GLY A 158 -22.14 20.94 -4.31
C GLY A 158 -22.44 19.92 -5.41
N ARG A 159 -22.52 18.62 -5.10
CA ARG A 159 -22.92 17.57 -6.06
C ARG A 159 -24.24 16.89 -5.68
N GLU A 160 -25.12 17.60 -4.99
CA GLU A 160 -26.48 17.14 -4.70
C GLU A 160 -27.22 16.84 -6.02
N GLY A 161 -27.93 15.71 -6.08
CA GLY A 161 -28.60 15.24 -7.30
C GLY A 161 -27.67 14.63 -8.37
N GLN A 162 -26.36 14.53 -8.11
CA GLN A 162 -25.44 13.82 -9.00
C GLN A 162 -25.27 12.35 -8.58
N VAL A 163 -25.19 11.48 -9.58
CA VAL A 163 -24.97 10.04 -9.39
C VAL A 163 -23.63 9.61 -9.96
N ARG A 164 -23.00 8.59 -9.37
CA ARG A 164 -21.76 8.01 -9.88
C ARG A 164 -22.03 7.10 -11.09
N THR A 165 -20.96 6.83 -11.85
CA THR A 165 -20.99 5.91 -13.02
C THR A 165 -21.78 4.60 -12.78
N PRO A 166 -21.64 3.87 -11.66
CA PRO A 166 -22.39 2.61 -11.48
C PRO A 166 -23.91 2.80 -11.37
N ALA A 167 -24.37 3.96 -10.89
CA ALA A 167 -25.78 4.30 -10.85
C ALA A 167 -26.26 4.82 -12.21
N ALA A 168 -25.47 5.69 -12.86
CA ALA A 168 -25.76 6.18 -14.21
C ALA A 168 -25.89 5.05 -15.24
N ALA A 169 -24.97 4.08 -15.20
CA ALA A 169 -24.98 2.90 -16.06
C ALA A 169 -26.25 2.05 -15.89
N ARG A 170 -26.79 1.97 -14.66
CA ARG A 170 -28.06 1.27 -14.38
C ARG A 170 -29.27 2.03 -14.92
N ILE A 171 -29.26 3.37 -14.84
CA ILE A 171 -30.34 4.21 -15.36
C ILE A 171 -30.40 4.14 -16.90
N LEU A 172 -29.24 4.20 -17.54
CA LEU A 172 -29.11 4.19 -19.00
C LEU A 172 -29.12 2.78 -19.63
N ASP A 173 -29.34 1.73 -18.83
CA ASP A 173 -29.28 0.32 -19.23
C ASP A 173 -28.05 -0.05 -20.07
N MET A 174 -26.86 0.34 -19.60
CA MET A 174 -25.59 0.10 -20.31
C MET A 174 -24.46 -0.31 -19.37
N SER A 175 -23.35 -0.80 -19.94
CA SER A 175 -22.17 -1.14 -19.14
C SER A 175 -21.47 0.11 -18.59
N GLN A 176 -20.89 0.01 -17.39
CA GLN A 176 -20.11 1.11 -16.79
C GLN A 176 -18.96 1.60 -17.67
N SER A 177 -18.34 0.69 -18.44
CA SER A 177 -17.28 1.01 -19.38
C SER A 177 -17.79 1.89 -20.51
N ASN A 178 -18.97 1.59 -21.06
CA ASN A 178 -19.58 2.39 -22.11
C ASN A 178 -20.02 3.76 -21.59
N THR A 179 -20.63 3.83 -20.40
CA THR A 179 -20.99 5.10 -19.77
C THR A 179 -19.78 6.02 -19.58
N ARG A 180 -18.66 5.49 -19.07
CA ARG A 180 -17.42 6.27 -18.92
C ARG A 180 -16.84 6.70 -20.26
N ARG A 181 -16.92 5.84 -21.28
CA ARG A 181 -16.45 6.16 -22.63
C ARG A 181 -17.24 7.34 -23.21
N LEU A 182 -18.57 7.31 -23.14
CA LEU A 182 -19.41 8.41 -23.60
C LEU A 182 -19.15 9.71 -22.82
N ALA A 183 -18.92 9.61 -21.51
CA ALA A 183 -18.53 10.76 -20.71
C ALA A 183 -17.16 11.33 -21.12
N ALA A 184 -16.19 10.46 -21.38
CA ALA A 184 -14.85 10.85 -21.81
C ALA A 184 -14.84 11.45 -23.23
N GLU A 185 -15.73 10.98 -24.11
CA GLU A 185 -15.96 11.51 -25.46
C GLU A 185 -16.81 12.80 -25.45
N GLY A 186 -17.33 13.23 -24.28
CA GLY A 186 -18.17 14.42 -24.15
C GLY A 186 -19.61 14.25 -24.63
N LEU A 187 -20.01 13.04 -25.01
CA LEU A 187 -21.36 12.70 -25.47
C LEU A 187 -22.37 12.59 -24.33
N LEU A 188 -21.88 12.33 -23.11
CA LEU A 188 -22.71 12.30 -21.91
C LEU A 188 -22.21 13.39 -20.93
N PRO A 189 -23.02 14.42 -20.61
CA PRO A 189 -22.57 15.51 -19.76
C PRO A 189 -22.27 15.00 -18.34
N ALA A 190 -21.00 15.10 -17.93
CA ALA A 190 -20.53 14.61 -16.63
C ALA A 190 -19.39 15.48 -16.07
N ASP A 191 -19.40 15.69 -14.77
CA ASP A 191 -18.34 16.38 -14.04
C ASP A 191 -17.29 15.35 -13.59
N ARG A 192 -16.03 15.56 -13.96
CA ARG A 192 -14.91 14.71 -13.52
C ARG A 192 -14.33 15.26 -12.22
N ASP A 193 -14.11 14.41 -11.21
CA ASP A 193 -13.41 14.79 -9.99
C ASP A 193 -11.89 14.57 -10.09
N ASP A 194 -11.13 15.08 -9.12
CA ASP A 194 -9.66 14.95 -9.06
C ASP A 194 -9.20 13.49 -8.97
N ALA A 195 -10.06 12.60 -8.47
CA ALA A 195 -9.82 11.16 -8.41
C ALA A 195 -10.14 10.46 -9.75
N GLY A 196 -10.59 11.21 -10.76
CA GLY A 196 -10.91 10.72 -12.09
C GLY A 196 -12.27 10.03 -12.22
N ASN A 197 -13.14 10.13 -11.22
CA ASN A 197 -14.50 9.61 -11.28
C ASN A 197 -15.43 10.60 -12.00
N TYR A 198 -16.35 10.07 -12.77
CA TYR A 198 -17.41 10.84 -13.42
C TYR A 198 -18.68 10.87 -12.57
N TRP A 199 -19.24 12.06 -12.44
CA TRP A 199 -20.49 12.35 -11.78
C TRP A 199 -21.49 12.91 -12.77
N TYR A 200 -22.70 12.38 -12.75
CA TYR A 200 -23.74 12.65 -13.74
C TYR A 200 -24.93 13.29 -13.05
N ARG A 201 -25.47 14.37 -13.62
CA ARG A 201 -26.75 14.92 -13.16
C ARG A 201 -27.88 14.00 -13.63
N LEU A 202 -28.83 13.71 -12.74
CA LEU A 202 -29.95 12.82 -13.06
C LEU A 202 -30.73 13.31 -14.30
N GLU A 203 -30.99 14.61 -14.37
CA GLU A 203 -31.69 15.29 -15.49
C GLU A 203 -31.05 15.02 -16.85
N HIS A 204 -29.70 15.01 -16.92
CA HIS A 204 -28.99 14.75 -18.18
C HIS A 204 -29.07 13.29 -18.59
N LEU A 205 -29.14 12.36 -17.63
CA LEU A 205 -29.30 10.94 -17.91
C LEU A 205 -30.70 10.66 -18.47
N GLU A 206 -31.74 11.27 -17.89
CA GLU A 206 -33.12 11.16 -18.37
C GLU A 206 -33.26 11.72 -19.79
N LEU A 207 -32.63 12.86 -20.08
CA LEU A 207 -32.61 13.44 -21.43
C LEU A 207 -31.91 12.53 -22.44
N ALA A 208 -30.76 11.95 -22.07
CA ALA A 208 -30.05 10.99 -22.92
C ALA A 208 -30.89 9.73 -23.19
N GLN A 209 -31.61 9.23 -22.18
CA GLN A 209 -32.52 8.09 -22.33
C GLN A 209 -33.70 8.42 -23.25
N ALA A 210 -34.29 9.61 -23.09
CA ALA A 210 -35.37 10.07 -23.96
C ALA A 210 -34.91 10.22 -25.42
N ALA A 211 -33.71 10.76 -25.65
CA ALA A 211 -33.12 10.87 -26.98
C ALA A 211 -32.86 9.49 -27.63
N ALA A 212 -32.34 8.52 -26.86
CA ALA A 212 -32.17 7.15 -27.33
C ALA A 212 -33.51 6.50 -27.71
N ALA A 213 -34.54 6.64 -26.87
CA ALA A 213 -35.88 6.12 -27.15
C ALA A 213 -36.57 6.80 -28.35
N ALA A 214 -36.29 8.07 -28.62
CA ALA A 214 -36.77 8.76 -29.81
C ALA A 214 -36.08 8.26 -31.08
N HIS A 215 -34.78 7.95 -31.00
CA HIS A 215 -34.03 7.39 -32.12
C HIS A 215 -34.52 5.98 -32.48
N GLU A 216 -34.78 5.12 -31.49
CA GLU A 216 -35.31 3.77 -31.71
C GLU A 216 -36.70 3.77 -32.36
N ARG A 217 -37.52 4.80 -32.07
CA ARG A 217 -38.83 4.99 -32.69
C ARG A 217 -38.77 5.60 -34.10
N GLY A 218 -37.59 6.00 -34.58
CA GLY A 218 -37.42 6.65 -35.88
C GLY A 218 -38.03 8.06 -35.94
N GLU A 219 -38.23 8.70 -34.78
CA GLU A 219 -39.00 9.94 -34.64
C GLU A 219 -38.11 11.19 -34.64
N LEU A 220 -36.79 11.02 -34.68
CA LEU A 220 -35.84 12.12 -34.80
C LEU A 220 -35.59 12.45 -36.29
N PRO A 221 -35.69 13.72 -36.70
CA PRO A 221 -35.22 14.13 -38.01
C PRO A 221 -33.73 13.80 -38.10
N ALA A 222 -33.31 13.25 -39.24
CA ALA A 222 -31.90 12.99 -39.53
C ALA A 222 -31.08 14.23 -39.12
N PRO A 223 -29.92 14.05 -38.45
CA PRO A 223 -29.10 15.20 -38.07
C PRO A 223 -28.88 16.01 -39.34
N ALA A 224 -29.36 17.26 -39.34
CA ALA A 224 -29.17 18.14 -40.46
C ALA A 224 -27.67 18.13 -40.76
N GLU A 225 -27.30 17.61 -41.94
CA GLU A 225 -25.92 17.59 -42.39
C GLU A 225 -25.44 19.04 -42.31
N VAL A 226 -24.61 19.32 -41.31
CA VAL A 226 -23.92 20.60 -41.20
C VAL A 226 -22.82 20.51 -42.23
N ASP A 227 -23.14 20.97 -43.44
CA ASP A 227 -22.18 21.15 -44.53
C ASP A 227 -21.07 22.10 -44.02
N PRO A 228 -19.79 21.68 -44.06
CA PRO A 228 -18.67 22.37 -43.41
C PRO A 228 -18.30 23.73 -44.00
#